data_AF-A0A8C7NN88-F1
#
_entry.id   AF-A0A8C7NN88-F1
#
_cell.length_a   1.000
_cell.length_b   1.000
_cell.length_c   1.000
_cell.angle_alpha   90.00
_cell.angle_beta   90.00
_cell.angle_gamma   90.00
#
_symmetry.space_group_name_H-M   'P 1'
#
loop_
_entity.id
_entity.type
_entity.pdbx_description
1 polymer ?
#
loop_
_entity_poly.entity_id
_entity_poly.type
_entity_poly.pdbx_seq_one_letter_code
_entity_poly.pdbx_strand_id
1 'polypeptide(L)'
;MASLVLSESLLNNRTGIIRRSDDEKPQFYEFPRPARFGMRDSLVLPRVRPEDAGTYLCLIRANIGQTNRESNVTLSVSTGKLLLTIVVTAWQGVTHTTPQCTMHLVEVSVIWTLCGFLILGLVKIALCLISMQVNQYILYSL
;
A
#
# COMPACT_ATOMS: atom_id res chain seq x y z
N MET A 1 24.51 -5.72 -30.46
CA MET A 1 23.73 -4.48 -30.39
C MET A 1 22.33 -4.81 -29.94
N ALA A 2 22.22 -5.27 -28.68
CA ALA A 2 20.92 -5.43 -28.04
C ALA A 2 20.53 -4.11 -27.37
N SER A 3 19.27 -3.67 -27.48
CA SER A 3 18.84 -2.40 -26.86
C SER A 3 17.59 -2.59 -26.03
N LEU A 4 17.68 -2.23 -24.74
CA LEU A 4 16.60 -2.25 -23.76
C LEU A 4 15.84 -0.92 -23.80
N VAL A 5 14.53 -0.97 -24.00
CA VAL A 5 13.62 0.18 -24.06
C VAL A 5 12.46 -0.07 -23.10
N LEU A 6 12.22 0.83 -22.16
CA LEU A 6 11.04 0.80 -21.30
C LEU A 6 10.07 1.88 -21.77
N SER A 7 8.85 1.52 -22.18
CA SER A 7 7.85 2.42 -22.78
C SER A 7 6.48 2.24 -22.14
N GLU A 8 5.69 3.31 -22.08
CA GLU A 8 4.30 3.27 -21.62
C GLU A 8 3.38 3.12 -22.84
N SER A 9 2.54 2.09 -22.87
CA SER A 9 1.80 1.73 -24.10
C SER A 9 0.51 2.55 -24.24
N LEU A 10 0.58 3.67 -24.97
CA LEU A 10 -0.57 4.22 -25.67
C LEU A 10 -0.32 4.15 -27.18
N LEU A 11 -1.27 3.50 -27.86
CA LEU A 11 -1.28 3.16 -29.27
C LEU A 11 -0.91 4.39 -30.14
N ASN A 12 0.14 4.27 -30.95
CA ASN A 12 0.58 5.20 -32.01
C ASN A 12 1.53 6.38 -31.66
N ASN A 13 1.98 6.54 -30.42
CA ASN A 13 3.10 7.44 -30.10
C ASN A 13 3.91 6.88 -28.93
N ARG A 14 4.86 5.99 -29.22
CA ARG A 14 5.60 5.26 -28.18
C ARG A 14 6.52 6.22 -27.40
N THR A 15 6.02 6.77 -26.30
CA THR A 15 6.82 7.48 -25.31
C THR A 15 7.62 6.47 -24.50
N GLY A 16 8.94 6.61 -24.50
CA GLY A 16 9.84 5.80 -23.68
C GLY A 16 10.09 6.45 -22.32
N ILE A 17 10.80 5.75 -21.45
CA ILE A 17 11.32 6.28 -20.18
C ILE A 17 12.85 6.35 -20.27
N ILE A 18 13.46 5.21 -20.56
CA ILE A 18 14.89 5.07 -20.66
C ILE A 18 15.25 4.00 -21.69
N ARG A 19 16.34 4.23 -22.42
CA ARG A 19 16.92 3.30 -23.38
C ARG A 19 18.42 3.15 -23.16
N ARG A 20 18.92 1.92 -23.31
CA ARG A 20 20.36 1.62 -23.33
C ARG A 20 20.71 0.85 -24.60
N SER A 21 21.84 1.22 -25.20
CA SER A 21 22.53 0.49 -26.26
C SER A 21 23.88 0.04 -25.72
N ASP A 22 24.41 -1.09 -26.18
CA ASP A 22 25.57 -1.82 -25.59
C ASP A 22 26.77 -0.93 -25.20
N ASP A 23 27.02 0.20 -25.89
CA ASP A 23 28.21 1.06 -25.65
C ASP A 23 27.92 2.57 -25.52
N GLU A 24 26.64 2.96 -25.42
CA GLU A 24 26.26 4.38 -25.33
C GLU A 24 25.67 4.76 -23.97
N LYS A 25 25.87 6.04 -23.61
CA LYS A 25 25.20 6.63 -22.45
C LYS A 25 23.68 6.38 -22.53
N PRO A 26 23.00 6.09 -21.40
CA PRO A 26 21.56 5.91 -21.40
C PRO A 26 20.85 7.12 -22.02
N GLN A 27 19.95 6.85 -22.95
CA GLN A 27 19.08 7.87 -23.54
C GLN A 27 17.82 7.97 -22.69
N PHE A 28 17.51 9.19 -22.26
CA PHE A 28 16.30 9.50 -21.51
C PHE A 28 15.28 10.13 -22.45
N TYR A 29 14.04 9.67 -22.35
CA TYR A 29 12.91 10.26 -23.05
C TYR A 29 12.29 11.38 -22.22
N GLU A 30 11.27 12.07 -22.75
CA GLU A 30 10.47 13.07 -22.03
C GLU A 30 9.56 12.43 -20.96
N PHE A 31 10.17 11.68 -20.03
CA PHE A 31 9.50 11.19 -18.84
C PHE A 31 9.61 12.26 -17.75
N PRO A 32 8.50 12.65 -17.09
CA PRO A 32 8.48 13.80 -16.17
C PRO A 32 9.33 13.61 -14.90
N ARG A 33 9.93 12.43 -14.71
CA ARG A 33 10.61 12.04 -13.48
C ARG A 33 11.98 11.43 -13.79
N PRO A 34 12.93 11.53 -12.85
CA PRO A 34 14.20 10.84 -13.00
C PRO A 34 13.97 9.32 -12.99
N ALA A 35 14.48 8.65 -14.01
CA ALA A 35 14.60 7.20 -14.06
C ALA A 35 16.09 6.83 -14.17
N ARG A 36 16.46 5.59 -13.84
CA ARG A 36 17.82 5.09 -14.05
C ARG A 36 17.81 3.58 -14.26
N PHE A 37 18.88 3.07 -14.86
CA PHE A 37 19.16 1.65 -14.85
C PHE A 37 19.79 1.23 -13.52
N GLY A 38 19.22 0.21 -12.90
CA GLY A 38 19.75 -0.47 -11.73
C GLY A 38 20.57 -1.71 -12.09
N MET A 39 20.74 -2.59 -11.11
CA MET A 39 21.42 -3.87 -11.29
C MET A 39 20.65 -4.77 -12.26
N ARG A 40 21.36 -5.52 -13.11
CA ARG A 40 20.78 -6.41 -14.13
C ARG A 40 19.76 -5.72 -15.04
N ASP A 41 20.07 -4.49 -15.44
CA ASP A 41 19.23 -3.67 -16.33
C ASP A 41 17.79 -3.43 -15.83
N SER A 42 17.60 -3.48 -14.50
CA SER A 42 16.34 -3.11 -13.88
C SER A 42 16.02 -1.62 -14.08
N LEU A 43 14.73 -1.31 -14.18
CA LEU A 43 14.25 0.07 -14.13
C LEU A 43 14.12 0.53 -12.68
N VAL A 44 14.78 1.62 -12.33
CA VAL A 44 14.67 2.25 -11.02
C VAL A 44 14.00 3.61 -11.17
N LEU A 45 12.77 3.72 -10.67
CA LEU A 45 12.03 4.98 -10.49
C LEU A 45 12.08 5.40 -9.02
N PRO A 46 12.93 6.37 -8.63
CA PRO A 46 12.89 6.95 -7.28
C PRO A 46 11.58 7.72 -7.04
N ARG A 47 11.05 7.60 -5.80
CA ARG A 47 9.87 8.32 -5.30
C ARG A 47 8.64 8.14 -6.20
N VAL A 48 8.17 6.90 -6.27
CA VAL A 48 6.97 6.53 -7.03
C VAL A 48 5.73 7.23 -6.46
N ARG A 49 4.87 7.75 -7.33
CA ARG A 49 3.58 8.36 -7.03
C ARG A 49 2.45 7.50 -7.63
N PRO A 50 1.20 7.62 -7.15
CA PRO A 50 0.07 6.90 -7.74
C PRO A 50 -0.12 7.16 -9.23
N GLU A 51 0.28 8.32 -9.75
CA GLU A 51 0.14 8.63 -11.19
C GLU A 51 1.09 7.82 -12.08
N ASP A 52 2.12 7.18 -11.52
CA ASP A 52 2.98 6.27 -12.28
C ASP A 52 2.50 4.82 -12.23
N ALA A 53 1.36 4.55 -11.59
CA ALA A 53 0.75 3.23 -11.68
C ALA A 53 0.31 2.99 -13.13
N GLY A 54 0.69 1.85 -13.70
CA GLY A 54 0.46 1.59 -15.11
C GLY A 54 1.12 0.32 -15.60
N THR A 55 0.96 0.04 -16.89
CA THR A 55 1.65 -1.08 -17.56
C THR A 55 2.80 -0.54 -18.38
N TYR A 56 4.00 -1.00 -18.05
CA TYR A 56 5.23 -0.69 -18.73
C TYR A 56 5.64 -1.83 -19.65
N LEU A 57 6.08 -1.49 -20.85
CA LEU A 57 6.63 -2.42 -21.81
C LEU A 57 8.16 -2.37 -21.75
N CYS A 58 8.79 -3.50 -21.46
CA CYS A 58 10.22 -3.71 -21.65
C CYS A 58 10.45 -4.36 -23.01
N LEU A 59 11.30 -3.75 -23.84
CA LEU A 59 11.57 -4.16 -25.19
C LEU A 59 13.07 -4.29 -25.41
N ILE A 60 13.52 -5.49 -25.75
CA ILE A 60 14.89 -5.84 -26.12
C ILE A 60 14.93 -5.98 -27.63
N ARG A 61 15.54 -5.00 -28.30
CA ARG A 61 15.81 -5.11 -29.74
C ARG A 61 17.02 -5.99 -29.95
N ALA A 62 16.89 -7.00 -30.80
CA ALA A 62 18.01 -7.84 -31.20
C ALA A 62 18.70 -7.26 -32.45
N ASN A 63 19.85 -7.85 -32.80
CA ASN A 63 20.52 -7.52 -34.05
C ASN A 63 19.65 -7.92 -35.26
N ILE A 64 19.99 -7.37 -36.42
CA ILE A 64 19.36 -7.74 -37.70
C ILE A 64 19.47 -9.26 -37.90
N GLY A 65 18.33 -9.92 -38.15
CA GLY A 65 18.23 -11.37 -38.31
C GLY A 65 17.91 -12.15 -37.02
N GLN A 66 17.87 -11.49 -35.86
CA GLN A 66 17.39 -12.08 -34.60
C GLN A 66 16.01 -11.54 -34.19
N THR A 67 15.37 -12.24 -33.25
CA THR A 67 14.02 -11.90 -32.76
C THR A 67 14.09 -10.91 -31.60
N ASN A 68 13.32 -9.83 -31.70
CA ASN A 68 13.11 -8.90 -30.59
C ASN A 68 12.33 -9.59 -29.45
N ARG A 69 12.62 -9.21 -28.21
CA ARG A 69 11.85 -9.67 -27.05
C ARG A 69 11.09 -8.52 -26.42
N GLU A 70 9.88 -8.80 -25.99
CA GLU A 70 8.99 -7.83 -25.38
C GLU A 70 8.37 -8.45 -24.11
N SER A 71 8.18 -7.65 -23.07
CA SER A 71 7.59 -8.08 -21.81
C SER A 71 6.83 -6.93 -21.16
N ASN A 72 5.60 -7.19 -20.73
CA ASN A 72 4.77 -6.23 -20.02
C ASN A 72 4.95 -6.39 -18.50
N VAL A 73 5.11 -5.28 -17.80
CA VAL A 73 5.28 -5.19 -16.35
C VAL A 73 4.25 -4.21 -15.79
N THR A 74 3.38 -4.67 -14.92
CA THR A 74 2.38 -3.82 -14.27
C THR A 74 2.91 -3.28 -12.95
N LEU A 75 2.95 -1.95 -12.81
CA LEU A 75 3.28 -1.27 -11.57
C LEU A 75 1.99 -0.83 -10.87
N SER A 76 1.75 -1.39 -9.69
CA SER A 76 0.66 -0.97 -8.81
C SER A 76 1.22 -0.14 -7.67
N VAL A 77 0.70 1.07 -7.47
CA VAL A 77 1.14 1.99 -6.42
C VAL A 77 0.00 2.17 -5.43
N SER A 78 0.18 1.68 -4.21
CA SER A 78 -0.79 1.90 -3.14
C SER A 78 -0.52 3.25 -2.49
N THR A 79 -1.51 4.14 -2.52
CA THR A 79 -1.53 5.29 -1.62
C THR A 79 -2.21 4.86 -0.35
N GLY A 80 -1.47 4.81 0.77
CA GLY A 80 -2.02 4.58 2.10
C GLY A 80 -2.87 5.76 2.60
N LYS A 81 -3.77 6.30 1.77
CA LYS A 81 -4.83 7.17 2.26
C LYS A 81 -5.86 6.27 2.95
N LEU A 82 -5.75 6.18 4.28
CA LEU A 82 -6.84 5.78 5.14
C LEU A 82 -7.99 6.77 4.91
N LEU A 83 -8.84 6.47 3.95
CA LEU A 83 -10.14 7.12 3.84
C LEU A 83 -11.00 6.45 4.89
N LEU A 84 -11.20 7.15 6.02
CA LEU A 84 -12.20 6.81 7.02
C LEU A 84 -13.57 7.00 6.35
N THR A 85 -13.96 6.04 5.52
CA THR A 85 -15.33 5.94 5.03
C THR A 85 -16.14 5.41 6.20
N ILE A 86 -16.74 6.32 6.96
CA ILE A 86 -17.78 5.99 7.92
C ILE A 86 -18.91 5.42 7.06
N VAL A 87 -18.99 4.09 6.94
CA VAL A 87 -20.10 3.44 6.25
C VAL A 87 -21.31 3.65 7.14
N VAL A 88 -22.08 4.70 6.85
CA VAL A 88 -23.45 4.81 7.34
C VAL A 88 -24.20 3.69 6.63
N THR A 89 -24.46 2.59 7.33
CA THR A 89 -25.27 1.48 6.83
C THR A 89 -26.72 1.96 6.68
N ALA A 90 -27.02 2.62 5.56
CA ALA A 90 -28.36 2.64 5.03
C ALA A 90 -28.57 1.28 4.34
N TRP A 91 -29.46 0.48 4.91
CA TRP A 91 -29.88 -0.81 4.35
C TRP A 91 -30.46 -0.60 2.96
N GLN A 92 -29.74 -1.00 1.92
CA GLN A 92 -30.31 -1.26 0.60
C GLN A 92 -29.42 -2.27 -0.10
N GLY A 93 -29.93 -3.50 -0.19
CA GLY A 93 -29.24 -4.60 -0.82
C GLY A 93 -29.13 -4.40 -2.32
N VAL A 94 -27.90 -4.43 -2.84
CA VAL A 94 -27.61 -4.80 -4.23
C VAL A 94 -26.26 -5.51 -4.24
N THR A 95 -26.30 -6.77 -4.64
CA THR A 95 -25.16 -7.64 -4.93
C THR A 95 -24.45 -7.18 -6.20
N HIS A 96 -23.19 -6.78 -6.11
CA HIS A 96 -22.27 -6.90 -7.24
C HIS A 96 -20.84 -7.16 -6.75
N THR A 97 -20.38 -8.37 -7.05
CA THR A 97 -19.04 -8.92 -6.81
C THR A 97 -17.94 -8.04 -7.37
N THR A 98 -17.07 -7.54 -6.50
CA THR A 98 -15.77 -6.92 -6.84
C THR A 98 -14.68 -7.51 -5.93
N PRO A 99 -13.43 -7.62 -6.41
CA PRO A 99 -12.42 -8.52 -5.84
C PRO A 99 -12.04 -8.10 -4.43
N GLN A 100 -12.14 -9.05 -3.50
CA GLN A 100 -11.82 -8.85 -2.10
C GLN A 100 -10.31 -8.68 -1.93
N CYS A 101 -9.87 -7.43 -1.79
CA CYS A 101 -8.63 -7.15 -1.09
C CYS A 101 -8.83 -7.51 0.38
N THR A 102 -8.26 -8.63 0.81
CA THR A 102 -8.11 -8.98 2.22
C THR A 102 -7.05 -8.08 2.86
N MET A 103 -7.42 -6.82 3.07
CA MET A 103 -6.78 -6.01 4.10
C MET A 103 -7.12 -6.69 5.42
N HIS A 104 -6.14 -7.36 6.02
CA HIS A 104 -6.21 -7.80 7.41
C HIS A 104 -6.20 -6.54 8.27
N LEU A 105 -7.35 -5.86 8.32
CA LEU A 105 -7.65 -4.85 9.31
C LEU A 105 -7.56 -5.62 10.63
N VAL A 106 -6.41 -5.51 11.30
CA VAL A 106 -6.42 -5.70 12.74
C VAL A 106 -7.23 -4.51 13.25
N GLU A 107 -8.55 -4.63 13.22
CA GLU A 107 -9.39 -3.94 14.18
C GLU A 107 -8.81 -4.38 15.52
N VAL A 108 -7.96 -3.54 16.10
CA VAL A 108 -7.63 -3.64 17.51
C VAL A 108 -8.98 -3.48 18.18
N SER A 109 -9.59 -4.63 18.47
CA SER A 109 -11.03 -4.71 18.58
C SER A 109 -11.42 -3.86 19.77
N VAL A 110 -12.20 -2.82 19.47
CA VAL A 110 -12.68 -1.82 20.43
C VAL A 110 -13.39 -2.49 21.61
N ILE A 111 -13.86 -3.72 21.41
CA ILE A 111 -14.42 -4.60 22.44
C ILE A 111 -13.40 -4.89 23.54
N TRP A 112 -12.13 -5.18 23.21
CA TRP A 112 -11.09 -5.48 24.20
C TRP A 112 -10.72 -4.26 25.06
N THR A 113 -10.67 -3.07 24.45
CA THR A 113 -10.38 -1.84 25.20
C THR A 113 -11.54 -1.47 26.13
N LEU A 114 -12.79 -1.56 25.64
CA LEU A 114 -13.99 -1.36 26.44
C LEU A 114 -14.09 -2.36 27.60
N CYS A 115 -13.87 -3.65 27.34
CA CYS A 115 -13.84 -4.69 28.38
C CYS A 115 -12.76 -4.39 29.44
N GLY A 116 -11.56 -3.99 29.02
CA GLY A 116 -10.48 -3.62 29.93
C GLY A 116 -10.85 -2.46 30.86
N PHE A 117 -11.44 -1.38 30.33
CA PHE A 117 -11.89 -0.24 31.13
C PHE A 117 -12.99 -0.60 32.11
N LEU A 118 -13.94 -1.45 31.72
CA LEU A 118 -15.06 -1.85 32.56
C LEU A 118 -14.58 -2.69 33.76
N ILE A 119 -13.62 -3.59 33.55
CA ILE A 119 -12.98 -4.38 34.62
C ILE A 119 -12.24 -3.47 35.60
N LEU A 120 -11.41 -2.55 35.10
CA LEU A 120 -10.67 -1.61 35.96
C LEU A 120 -11.63 -0.73 36.78
N GLY A 121 -12.76 -0.33 36.21
CA GLY A 121 -13.83 0.39 36.91
C GLY A 121 -14.41 -0.42 38.06
N LEU A 122 -14.80 -1.68 37.82
CA LEU A 122 -15.38 -2.56 38.84
C LEU A 122 -14.41 -2.83 40.00
N VAL A 123 -13.13 -3.05 39.70
CA VAL A 123 -12.09 -3.25 40.72
C VAL A 123 -11.97 -2.04 41.63
N LYS A 124 -11.96 -0.83 41.05
CA LYS A 124 -11.87 0.42 41.82
C LYS A 124 -13.09 0.61 42.74
N ILE A 125 -14.28 0.29 42.25
CA ILE A 125 -15.52 0.35 43.06
C ILE A 125 -15.46 -0.65 44.22
N ALA A 126 -15.04 -1.89 43.98
CA ALA A 126 -14.91 -2.90 45.03
C ALA A 126 -13.90 -2.50 46.11
N LEU A 127 -12.74 -1.96 45.72
CA LEU A 127 -11.74 -1.45 46.66
C LEU A 127 -12.28 -0.30 47.51
N CYS A 128 -13.06 0.62 46.93
CA CYS A 128 -13.72 1.68 47.69
C CYS A 128 -14.70 1.13 48.73
N LEU A 129 -15.51 0.12 48.38
CA LEU A 129 -16.46 -0.49 49.31
C LEU A 129 -15.75 -1.19 50.48
N ILE A 130 -14.68 -1.95 50.19
CA ILE A 130 -13.86 -2.60 51.22
C ILE A 130 -13.23 -1.56 52.15
N SER A 131 -12.66 -0.48 51.58
CA SER A 131 -12.08 0.60 52.39
C SER A 131 -13.11 1.26 53.30
N MET A 132 -14.31 1.54 52.81
CA MET A 132 -15.38 2.13 53.61
C MET A 132 -15.84 1.17 54.72
N GLN A 133 -15.98 -0.12 54.41
CA GLN A 133 -16.41 -1.14 55.37
C GLN A 133 -15.39 -1.36 56.49
N VAL A 134 -14.10 -1.35 56.17
CA VAL A 134 -13.02 -1.43 57.16
C VAL A 134 -13.01 -0.18 58.06
N ASN A 135 -13.13 1.01 57.49
CA ASN A 135 -13.19 2.25 58.27
C ASN A 135 -14.41 2.29 59.20
N GLN A 136 -15.56 1.84 58.72
CA GLN A 136 -16.78 1.75 59.52
C GLN A 136 -16.62 0.73 60.66
N TYR A 137 -16.08 -0.46 60.38
CA TYR A 137 -15.81 -1.48 61.39
C TYR A 137 -14.86 -0.99 62.49
N ILE A 138 -13.79 -0.28 62.12
CA ILE A 138 -12.85 0.32 63.08
C ILE A 138 -13.56 1.37 63.96
N LEU A 139 -14.39 2.24 63.38
CA LEU A 139 -15.14 3.26 64.12
C LEU A 139 -16.12 2.67 65.14
N TYR A 140 -16.75 1.52 64.83
CA TYR A 140 -17.67 0.84 65.74
C TYR A 140 -16.96 -0.02 66.81
N SER A 141 -15.66 -0.30 66.65
CA SER A 141 -14.88 -1.13 67.57
C SER A 141 -14.08 -0.33 68.60
N LEU A 142 -14.03 1.00 68.48
CA LEU A 142 -13.44 1.96 69.42
C LEU A 142 -14.52 2.56 70.33
#